data_AF-A0A0V8HSJ3-F1
#
_entry.id   AF-A0A0V8HSJ3-F1
#
_cell.length_a   1.000
_cell.length_b   1.000
_cell.length_c   1.000
_cell.angle_alpha   90.00
_cell.angle_beta   90.00
_cell.angle_gamma   90.00
#
_symmetry.space_group_name_H-M   'P 1'
#
loop_
_entity.id
_entity.type
_entity.pdbx_description
1 polymer ?
#
loop_
_entity_poly.entity_id
_entity_poly.type
_entity_poly.pdbx_seq_one_letter_code
_entity_poly.pdbx_strand_id
1 'polypeptide(L)' 'MLALVIVSMLALVDWKNTGVAKPLWMFFLPMAFGMAGSVVAVSKKAYGWALISAIFGIVAVQIMNVVITLIQGP' A
#
# COMPACT_ATOMS: atom_id res chain seq x y z
N MET A 1 -1.62 4.42 10.55
CA MET A 1 -1.32 3.30 9.64
C MET A 1 -1.37 3.68 8.17
N LEU A 2 -2.21 4.64 7.75
CA LEU A 2 -2.20 5.19 6.37
C LEU A 2 -0.81 5.66 5.89
N ALA A 3 -0.03 6.33 6.74
CA ALA A 3 1.34 6.72 6.40
C ALA A 3 2.24 5.51 6.06
N LEU A 4 2.06 4.37 6.74
CA LEU A 4 2.82 3.14 6.47
C LEU A 4 2.43 2.54 5.11
N VAL A 5 1.15 2.66 4.72
CA VAL A 5 0.70 2.28 3.36
C VAL A 5 1.49 3.09 2.32
N ILE A 6 1.54 4.41 2.47
CA ILE A 6 2.25 5.31 1.54
C ILE A 6 3.75 4.99 1.51
N VAL A 7 4.39 4.84 2.68
CA VAL A 7 5.83 4.52 2.76
C VAL A 7 6.12 3.17 2.10
N SER A 8 5.27 2.17 2.29
CA SER A 8 5.43 0.85 1.65
C SER A 8 5.29 0.92 0.13
N MET A 9 4.43 1.80 -0.39
CA MET A 9 4.32 2.06 -1.84
C MET A 9 5.57 2.73 -2.39
N LEU A 10 6.09 3.76 -1.71
CA LEU A 10 7.31 4.44 -2.13
C LEU A 10 8.54 3.52 -2.10
N ALA A 11 8.58 2.55 -1.17
CA ALA A 11 9.66 1.57 -1.08
C ALA A 11 9.70 0.57 -2.24
N LEU A 12 8.57 0.37 -2.92
CA LEU A 12 8.45 -0.53 -4.07
C LEU A 12 8.87 0.13 -5.38
N VAL A 13 8.85 1.47 -5.45
CA VAL A 13 9.38 2.21 -6.59
C VAL A 13 10.90 2.04 -6.65
N ASP A 14 11.40 1.69 -7.83
CA ASP A 14 12.84 1.64 -8.12
C ASP A 14 13.34 3.03 -8.51
N TRP A 15 13.64 3.84 -7.49
CA TRP A 15 14.19 5.18 -7.64
C TRP A 15 15.56 5.23 -8.31
N LYS A 16 16.30 4.11 -8.30
CA LYS A 16 17.65 4.02 -8.85
C LYS A 16 17.68 3.40 -10.25
N ASN A 17 16.53 3.02 -10.80
CA ASN A 17 16.41 2.35 -12.10
C ASN A 17 17.38 1.17 -12.25
N THR A 18 17.54 0.39 -11.18
CA THR A 18 18.38 -0.82 -11.15
C THR A 18 17.80 -1.97 -11.95
N GLY A 19 16.48 -1.98 -12.19
CA GLY A 19 15.78 -3.06 -12.90
C GLY A 19 15.65 -4.34 -12.06
N VAL A 20 16.04 -4.30 -10.78
CA VAL A 20 15.95 -5.45 -9.89
C VAL A 20 14.52 -5.60 -9.39
N ALA A 21 13.90 -6.73 -9.73
CA ALA A 21 12.56 -7.05 -9.27
C ALA A 21 12.48 -7.08 -7.73
N LYS A 22 11.50 -6.38 -7.17
CA LYS A 22 11.21 -6.43 -5.74
C LYS A 22 10.56 -7.78 -5.38
N PRO A 23 10.84 -8.34 -4.19
CA PRO A 23 10.18 -9.57 -3.74
C PRO A 23 8.66 -9.44 -3.76
N LEU A 24 7.97 -10.47 -4.27
CA LEU A 24 6.50 -10.50 -4.39
C LEU A 24 5.78 -10.22 -3.07
N TRP A 25 6.35 -10.65 -1.94
CA TRP A 25 5.73 -10.44 -0.63
C TRP A 25 5.60 -8.95 -0.25
N MET A 26 6.48 -8.08 -0.77
CA MET A 26 6.45 -6.64 -0.44
C MET A 26 5.19 -5.97 -0.99
N PHE A 27 4.60 -6.49 -2.09
CA PHE A 27 3.37 -5.96 -2.68
C PHE A 27 2.14 -6.12 -1.76
N PHE A 28 2.21 -6.99 -0.75
CA PHE A 28 1.15 -7.14 0.23
C PHE A 28 1.26 -6.17 1.42
N LEU A 29 2.38 -5.44 1.56
CA LEU A 29 2.58 -4.48 2.67
C LEU A 29 1.52 -3.37 2.73
N PRO A 30 1.16 -2.69 1.62
CA PRO A 30 0.11 -1.67 1.64
C PRO A 30 -1.22 -2.22 2.16
N MET A 31 -1.58 -3.43 1.71
CA MET A 31 -2.80 -4.11 2.11
C MET A 31 -2.76 -4.50 3.60
N ALA A 32 -1.64 -5.06 4.07
CA ALA A 32 -1.45 -5.42 5.47
C ALA A 32 -1.57 -4.20 6.40
N PHE A 33 -0.94 -3.07 6.04
CA PHE A 33 -1.04 -1.84 6.84
C PHE A 33 -2.44 -1.20 6.78
N GLY A 34 -3.14 -1.28 5.65
CA GLY A 34 -4.52 -0.82 5.53
C GLY A 34 -5.49 -1.64 6.39
N MET A 35 -5.35 -2.97 6.36
CA MET A 35 -6.15 -3.88 7.19
C MET A 35 -5.83 -3.72 8.68
N ALA A 36 -4.57 -3.65 9.07
CA ALA A 36 -4.18 -3.39 10.45
C ALA A 36 -4.73 -2.05 10.95
N GLY A 37 -4.71 -1.02 10.10
CA GLY A 37 -5.31 0.29 10.42
C GLY A 37 -6.82 0.22 10.58
N SER A 38 -7.49 -0.64 9.79
CA SER A 38 -8.91 -0.91 9.91
C SER A 38 -9.24 -1.56 11.25
N VAL A 39 -8.52 -2.62 11.62
CA VAL A 39 -8.68 -3.32 12.91
C VAL A 39 -8.51 -2.36 14.10
N VAL A 40 -7.47 -1.51 14.06
CA VAL A 40 -7.23 -0.49 15.10
C VAL A 40 -8.33 0.57 15.14
N ALA A 41 -8.92 0.94 14.00
CA ALA A 41 -10.02 1.91 13.97
C ALA A 41 -11.34 1.29 14.48
N VAL A 42 -11.61 0.01 14.17
CA VAL A 42 -12.76 -0.73 14.72
C VAL A 42 -12.67 -0.83 16.23
N SER A 43 -11.50 -1.15 16.79
CA SER A 43 -11.33 -1.24 18.26
C SER A 43 -11.57 0.09 18.98
N LYS A 44 -11.41 1.21 18.26
CA LYS A 44 -11.73 2.56 18.75
C LYS A 44 -13.15 3.04 18.41
N LYS A 45 -14.02 2.15 17.89
CA LYS A 45 -15.39 2.46 17.41
C LYS A 45 -15.44 3.54 16.32
N ALA A 46 -14.32 3.79 15.64
CA ALA A 46 -14.19 4.78 14.58
C ALA A 46 -14.48 4.13 13.22
N TYR A 47 -15.71 3.67 13.00
CA TYR A 47 -16.08 2.83 11.85
C TYR A 47 -15.82 3.49 10.49
N GLY A 48 -16.01 4.82 10.39
CA GLY A 48 -15.68 5.56 9.16
C GLY A 48 -14.20 5.46 8.81
N TRP A 49 -13.32 5.63 9.80
CA TRP A 49 -11.87 5.48 9.62
C TRP A 49 -11.45 4.03 9.36
N ALA A 50 -12.19 3.06 9.91
CA ALA A 50 -11.96 1.65 9.63
C ALA A 50 -12.21 1.31 8.16
N LEU A 51 -13.32 1.82 7.61
CA LEU A 51 -13.66 1.65 6.21
C LEU A 51 -12.64 2.34 5.30
N ILE A 52 -12.27 3.60 5.61
CA ILE A 52 -11.26 4.33 4.86
C ILE A 52 -9.93 3.57 4.84
N SER A 53 -9.48 3.07 5.99
CA SER A 53 -8.21 2.35 6.08
C SER A 53 -8.22 1.04 5.28
N ALA A 54 -9.33 0.30 5.31
CA ALA A 54 -9.47 -0.94 4.54
C ALA A 54 -9.46 -0.67 3.03
N ILE A 55 -10.30 0.28 2.57
CA ILE A 55 -10.38 0.66 1.16
C ILE A 55 -9.02 1.17 0.68
N PHE A 56 -8.37 2.04 1.46
CA PHE A 56 -7.09 2.63 1.08
C PHE A 56 -6.00 1.56 0.91
N GLY A 57 -5.93 0.55 1.79
CA GLY A 57 -4.98 -0.55 1.65
C GLY A 57 -5.20 -1.40 0.40
N ILE A 58 -6.46 -1.65 0.02
CA ILE A 58 -6.81 -2.44 -1.18
C ILE A 58 -6.50 -1.63 -2.45
N VAL A 59 -6.96 -0.39 -2.51
CA VAL A 59 -6.80 0.49 -3.68
C VAL A 59 -5.33 0.85 -3.90
N ALA A 60 -4.53 0.97 -2.83
CA ALA A 60 -3.10 1.23 -2.90
C ALA A 60 -2.35 0.23 -3.81
N VAL A 61 -2.70 -1.06 -3.79
CA VAL A 61 -2.05 -2.07 -4.63
C VAL A 61 -2.30 -1.80 -6.11
N GLN A 62 -3.52 -1.42 -6.48
CA GLN A 62 -3.89 -1.11 -7.86
C GLN A 62 -3.21 0.17 -8.35
N ILE A 63 -3.25 1.23 -7.53
CA ILE A 63 -2.54 2.48 -7.82
C ILE A 63 -1.06 2.20 -8.04
N MET A 64 -0.45 1.37 -7.19
CA MET A 64 0.97 1.10 -7.30
C MET A 64 1.34 0.33 -8.57
N ASN A 65 0.52 -0.64 -8.98
CA ASN A 65 0.73 -1.38 -10.22
C ASN A 65 0.72 -0.41 -11.42
N VAL A 66 -0.29 0.48 -11.49
CA VAL A 66 -0.35 1.54 -12.51
C VAL A 66 0.86 2.46 -12.46
N VAL A 67 1.26 2.93 -11.27
CA VAL A 67 2.40 3.84 -11.10
C VAL A 67 3.72 3.18 -11.53
N ILE A 68 3.95 1.92 -11.14
CA ILE A 68 5.14 1.17 -11.53
C ILE A 68 5.16 1.00 -13.05
N THR A 69 4.05 0.59 -13.67
CA THR A 69 3.97 0.47 -15.14
C THR A 69 4.21 1.80 -15.85
N LEU A 70 3.67 2.91 -15.34
CA LEU A 70 3.86 4.24 -15.95
C LEU A 70 5.30 4.76 -15.82
N ILE A 71 5.98 4.47 -14.71
CA ILE A 71 7.33 4.98 -14.45
C ILE A 71 8.40 4.06 -15.05
N GLN A 72 8.19 2.75 -15.02
CA GLN A 72 9.22 1.74 -15.31
C GLN A 72 8.96 0.95 -16.59
N GLY A 73 7.79 1.09 -17.20
CA GLY A 73 7.40 0.34 -18.40
C GLY A 73 6.81 -1.04 -18.09
N PRO A 74 6.34 -1.77 -19.12
CA PRO A 74 5.83 -3.14 -19.01
C PRO A 74 6.92 -4.18 -18.72
#